data_AF-A0A929H3B9-F1
#
_entry.id   AF-A0A929H3B9-F1
#
_cell.length_a   1.000
_cell.length_b   1.000
_cell.length_c   1.000
_cell.angle_alpha   90.00
_cell.angle_beta   90.00
_cell.angle_gamma   90.00
#
_symmetry.space_group_name_H-M   'P 1'
#
loop_
_entity.id
_entity.type
_entity.pdbx_description
1 polymer ?
#
loop_
_entity_poly.entity_id
_entity_poly.type
_entity_poly.pdbx_seq_one_letter_code
_entity_poly.pdbx_strand_id
1 'polypeptide(L)'
;KVFESGLNTDGFVYKIFVAPNWLHYEIYLFALCLTVIVVVTYFTKPPIKEKLIGLTFAYSTPEQRAETRASWNKWDVINSVVILSVIVLFYIYFWK
;
A
#
# COMPACT_ATOMS: atom_id res chain seq x y z
N LYS A 1 8.84 -26.55 -7.72
CA LYS A 1 9.50 -25.45 -8.45
C LYS A 1 10.47 -26.07 -9.46
N VAL A 2 10.23 -25.96 -10.76
CA VAL A 2 10.92 -26.74 -11.82
C VAL A 2 12.44 -26.49 -11.89
N PHE A 3 12.93 -25.37 -11.35
CA PHE A 3 14.35 -24.97 -11.39
C PHE A 3 15.09 -25.11 -10.05
N GLU A 4 14.44 -25.67 -9.03
CA GLU A 4 14.98 -25.70 -7.66
C GLU A 4 16.16 -26.66 -7.48
N SER A 5 16.20 -27.77 -8.22
CA SER A 5 17.24 -28.81 -8.09
C SER A 5 18.60 -28.43 -8.69
N GLY A 6 18.67 -27.37 -9.50
CA GLY A 6 19.90 -26.95 -10.20
C GLY A 6 20.52 -25.65 -9.67
N LEU A 7 19.92 -25.03 -8.66
CA LEU A 7 20.35 -23.72 -8.15
C LEU A 7 20.97 -23.85 -6.76
N ASN A 8 22.06 -23.11 -6.53
CA ASN A 8 22.64 -22.98 -5.20
C ASN A 8 21.63 -22.28 -4.28
N THR A 9 21.15 -22.99 -3.27
CA THR A 9 20.16 -22.52 -2.28
C THR A 9 20.64 -21.31 -1.47
N ASP A 10 21.96 -21.17 -1.31
CA ASP A 10 22.56 -20.01 -0.64
C ASP A 10 22.81 -18.83 -1.59
N GLY A 11 22.69 -19.08 -2.90
CA GLY A 11 22.86 -18.10 -3.95
C GLY A 11 21.80 -17.00 -3.95
N PHE A 12 22.22 -15.79 -4.31
CA PHE A 12 21.36 -14.61 -4.41
C PHE A 12 20.13 -14.85 -5.31
N VAL A 13 20.33 -15.52 -6.45
CA VAL A 13 19.25 -15.82 -7.42
C VAL A 13 18.18 -16.71 -6.79
N TYR A 14 18.57 -17.75 -6.05
CA TYR A 14 17.62 -18.64 -5.39
C TYR A 14 16.81 -17.87 -4.33
N LYS A 15 17.47 -17.05 -3.51
CA LYS A 15 16.81 -16.30 -2.42
C LYS A 15 15.78 -15.28 -2.89
N ILE A 16 15.92 -14.73 -4.10
CA ILE A 16 14.99 -13.73 -4.64
C ILE A 16 13.92 -14.36 -5.53
N PHE A 17 14.28 -15.32 -6.39
CA PHE A 17 13.37 -15.82 -7.43
C PHE A 17 12.77 -17.19 -7.14
N VAL A 18 13.29 -17.92 -6.15
CA VAL A 18 12.87 -19.29 -5.89
C VAL A 18 12.40 -19.47 -4.46
N ALA A 19 13.10 -18.94 -3.47
CA ALA A 19 12.75 -19.06 -2.06
C ALA A 19 11.42 -18.37 -1.68
N PRO A 20 11.12 -17.13 -2.12
CA PRO A 20 9.92 -16.42 -1.68
C PRO A 20 8.64 -17.09 -2.17
N ASN A 21 7.58 -16.99 -1.38
CA ASN A 21 6.25 -17.42 -1.82
C ASN A 21 5.64 -16.39 -2.79
N TRP A 22 4.48 -16.73 -3.36
CA TRP A 22 3.77 -15.87 -4.30
C TRP A 22 3.51 -14.45 -3.77
N LEU A 23 3.13 -14.29 -2.49
CA LEU A 23 2.77 -12.99 -1.90
C LEU A 23 3.94 -11.99 -1.89
N HIS A 24 5.18 -12.46 -1.78
CA HIS A 24 6.34 -11.57 -1.84
C HIS A 24 6.48 -10.91 -3.23
N TYR A 25 6.05 -11.60 -4.30
CA TYR A 25 6.04 -11.00 -5.64
C TYR A 25 5.03 -9.88 -5.77
N GLU A 26 3.90 -9.93 -5.06
CA GLU A 26 2.93 -8.83 -5.06
C GLU A 26 3.56 -7.55 -4.48
N ILE A 27 4.36 -7.67 -3.42
CA ILE A 27 5.13 -6.56 -2.83
C ILE A 27 6.17 -6.04 -3.82
N TYR A 28 6.95 -6.93 -4.46
CA TYR A 28 7.96 -6.52 -5.45
C TYR A 28 7.35 -5.82 -6.67
N LEU A 29 6.22 -6.33 -7.18
CA LEU A 29 5.51 -5.72 -8.29
C LEU A 29 4.90 -4.37 -7.90
N PHE A 30 4.34 -4.25 -6.68
CA PHE A 30 3.85 -2.98 -6.17
C PHE A 30 4.96 -1.91 -6.13
N ALA A 31 6.13 -2.26 -5.60
CA ALA A 31 7.29 -1.37 -5.56
C ALA A 31 7.80 -1.01 -6.97
N LEU A 32 7.83 -1.97 -7.90
CA LEU A 32 8.19 -1.75 -9.29
C LEU A 32 7.23 -0.77 -9.98
N CYS A 33 5.91 -0.97 -9.81
CA CYS A 33 4.89 -0.08 -10.35
C CYS A 33 5.04 1.36 -9.83
N LEU A 34 5.23 1.54 -8.52
CA LEU A 34 5.50 2.85 -7.94
C LEU A 34 6.76 3.50 -8.51
N THR A 35 7.84 2.71 -8.66
CA THR A 35 9.10 3.19 -9.24
C THR A 35 8.89 3.67 -10.67
N VAL A 36 8.18 2.89 -11.50
CA VAL A 36 7.86 3.27 -12.88
C VAL A 36 7.02 4.55 -12.92
N ILE A 37 5.98 4.67 -12.09
CA ILE A 37 5.14 5.87 -12.00
C ILE A 37 6.00 7.10 -11.68
N VAL A 38 6.87 7.01 -10.68
CA VAL A 38 7.75 8.12 -10.27
C VAL A 38 8.72 8.49 -11.38
N VAL A 39 9.43 7.51 -11.94
CA VAL A 39 10.41 7.73 -13.02
C VAL A 39 9.75 8.39 -14.22
N VAL A 40 8.64 7.83 -14.72
CA VAL A 40 7.93 8.36 -15.89
C VAL A 40 7.36 9.76 -15.62
N THR A 41 6.95 10.05 -14.37
CA THR A 41 6.49 11.39 -13.97
C THR A 41 7.57 12.44 -14.18
N TYR A 42 8.85 12.14 -13.89
CA TYR A 42 9.96 13.07 -14.15
C TYR A 42 10.18 13.37 -15.64
N PHE A 43 9.78 12.46 -16.53
CA PHE A 43 9.85 12.65 -17.98
C PHE A 43 8.57 13.22 -18.59
N THR A 44 7.50 13.41 -17.81
CA THR A 44 6.19 13.86 -18.30
C THR A 44 5.90 15.30 -17.87
N LYS A 45 5.21 16.07 -18.71
CA LYS A 45 4.82 17.45 -18.36
C LYS A 45 3.82 17.45 -17.19
N PRO A 46 3.96 18.37 -16.21
CA PRO A 46 3.01 18.47 -15.12
C PRO A 46 1.62 18.85 -15.65
N PRO A 47 0.53 18.28 -15.08
CA PRO A 47 -0.83 18.64 -15.47
C PRO A 47 -1.17 20.08 -15.06
N ILE A 48 -2.14 20.69 -15.75
CA ILE A 48 -2.69 22.00 -15.38
C ILE A 48 -3.38 21.95 -14.01
N LYS A 49 -3.31 23.06 -13.25
CA LYS A 49 -3.78 23.12 -11.85
C LYS A 49 -5.25 22.76 -11.67
N GLU A 50 -6.11 23.09 -12.64
CA GLU A 50 -7.54 22.76 -12.61
C GLU A 50 -7.80 21.25 -12.55
N LYS A 51 -6.95 20.44 -13.20
CA LYS A 51 -7.07 18.97 -13.18
C LYS A 51 -6.65 18.35 -11.84
N LEU A 52 -6.03 19.13 -10.96
CA LEU A 52 -5.58 18.66 -9.65
C LEU A 52 -6.65 18.87 -8.56
N ILE A 53 -7.65 19.71 -8.82
CA ILE A 53 -8.71 20.04 -7.84
C ILE A 53 -9.44 18.75 -7.44
N GLY A 54 -9.47 18.47 -6.13
CA GLY A 54 -10.09 17.28 -5.57
C GLY A 54 -9.32 15.96 -5.77
N LEU A 55 -8.20 15.95 -6.51
CA LEU A 55 -7.45 14.72 -6.80
C LEU A 55 -6.57 14.26 -5.63
N THR A 56 -6.07 15.21 -4.84
CA THR A 56 -5.27 14.91 -3.63
C THR A 56 -5.72 15.82 -2.49
N PHE A 57 -5.40 15.43 -1.25
CA PHE A 57 -5.73 16.22 -0.06
C PHE A 57 -5.22 17.66 -0.12
N ALA A 58 -4.11 17.92 -0.82
CA ALA A 58 -3.55 19.26 -0.99
C ALA A 58 -4.47 20.17 -1.84
N TYR A 59 -5.19 19.59 -2.80
CA TYR A 59 -6.04 20.31 -3.75
C TYR A 59 -7.55 20.11 -3.49
N SER A 60 -7.94 19.51 -2.37
CA SER A 60 -9.36 19.43 -1.98
C SER A 60 -9.94 20.81 -1.67
N THR A 61 -11.15 21.09 -2.14
CA THR A 61 -11.85 22.34 -1.82
C THR A 61 -12.35 22.34 -0.37
N PRO A 62 -12.63 23.51 0.24
CA PRO A 62 -13.22 23.57 1.57
C PRO A 62 -14.52 22.78 1.68
N GLU A 63 -15.35 22.79 0.64
CA GLU A 63 -16.63 22.08 0.57
C GLU A 63 -16.39 20.56 0.60
N GLN A 64 -15.48 20.04 -0.23
CA GLN A 64 -15.13 18.61 -0.24
C GLN A 64 -14.59 18.12 1.11
N ARG A 65 -13.79 18.97 1.79
CA ARG A 65 -13.31 18.66 3.14
C ARG A 65 -14.43 18.66 4.17
N ALA A 66 -15.37 19.59 4.07
CA ALA A 66 -16.54 19.65 4.94
C ALA A 66 -17.44 18.42 4.74
N GLU A 67 -17.69 18.01 3.49
CA GLU A 67 -18.44 16.79 3.16
C GLU A 67 -17.75 15.53 3.69
N THR A 68 -16.42 15.40 3.49
CA THR A 68 -15.63 14.28 4.01
C THR A 68 -15.66 14.24 5.54
N ARG A 69 -15.77 15.39 6.21
CA ARG A 69 -15.90 15.44 7.67
C ARG A 69 -17.33 15.10 8.13
N ALA A 70 -18.32 15.54 7.38
CA ALA A 70 -19.72 15.25 7.67
C ALA A 70 -20.11 13.79 7.37
N SER A 71 -19.31 13.08 6.57
CA SER A 71 -19.58 11.68 6.17
C SER A 71 -19.47 10.68 7.31
N TRP A 72 -18.82 11.03 8.42
CA TRP A 72 -18.62 10.15 9.57
C TRP A 72 -18.91 10.86 10.89
N ASN A 73 -19.32 10.08 11.87
CA ASN A 73 -19.65 10.54 13.21
C ASN A 73 -18.82 9.80 14.27
N LYS A 74 -19.07 10.11 15.54
CA LYS A 74 -18.29 9.56 16.66
C LYS A 74 -18.40 8.03 16.76
N TRP A 75 -19.51 7.43 16.35
CA TRP A 75 -19.71 5.98 16.38
C TRP A 75 -18.84 5.24 15.38
N ASP A 76 -18.60 5.81 14.20
CA ASP A 76 -17.71 5.21 13.20
C ASP A 76 -16.27 5.07 13.74
N VAL A 77 -15.82 6.09 14.49
CA VAL A 77 -14.51 6.09 15.15
C VAL A 77 -14.46 5.09 16.29
N ILE A 78 -15.47 5.09 17.18
CA ILE A 78 -15.53 4.16 18.32
C ILE A 78 -15.50 2.71 17.81
N ASN A 79 -16.32 2.39 16.80
CA ASN A 79 -16.36 1.05 16.22
C ASN A 79 -15.02 0.66 15.57
N SER A 80 -14.41 1.57 14.82
CA SER A 80 -13.09 1.34 14.22
C SER A 80 -12.02 1.05 15.28
N VAL A 81 -12.00 1.83 16.37
CA VAL A 81 -11.04 1.63 17.48
C VAL A 81 -11.28 0.30 18.19
N VAL A 82 -12.55 -0.08 18.44
CA VAL A 82 -12.88 -1.37 19.08
C VAL A 82 -12.40 -2.54 18.21
N ILE A 83 -12.69 -2.52 16.91
CA ILE A 83 -12.27 -3.58 15.98
C ILE A 83 -10.74 -3.69 15.94
N LEU A 84 -10.03 -2.56 15.80
CA LEU A 84 -8.56 -2.53 15.80
C LEU A 84 -7.99 -3.05 17.13
N SER A 85 -8.58 -2.67 18.26
CA SER A 85 -8.15 -3.12 19.58
C SER A 85 -8.29 -4.63 19.74
N VAL A 86 -9.42 -5.20 19.29
CA VAL A 86 -9.63 -6.66 19.31
C VAL A 86 -8.58 -7.38 18.45
N ILE A 87 -8.31 -6.90 17.23
CA ILE A 87 -7.29 -7.48 16.36
C ILE A 87 -5.90 -7.42 17.02
N VAL A 88 -5.51 -6.27 17.56
CA VAL A 88 -4.20 -6.09 18.21
C VAL A 88 -4.08 -7.00 19.44
N LEU A 89 -5.10 -7.06 20.30
CA LEU A 89 -5.09 -7.92 21.49
C LEU A 89 -5.02 -9.41 21.10
N PHE A 90 -5.75 -9.80 20.05
CA PHE A 90 -5.66 -11.15 19.49
C PHE A 90 -4.22 -11.47 19.08
N TYR A 91 -3.58 -10.61 18.29
CA TYR A 91 -2.18 -10.82 17.89
C TYR A 91 -1.23 -10.84 19.09
N ILE A 92 -1.39 -9.97 20.08
CA ILE A 92 -0.54 -9.99 21.29
C ILE A 92 -0.68 -11.31 22.06
N TYR A 93 -1.91 -11.82 22.21
CA TYR A 93 -2.17 -13.03 22.96
C TYR A 93 -1.71 -14.30 22.23
N PHE A 94 -1.95 -14.39 20.91
CA PHE A 94 -1.67 -15.60 20.12
C PHE A 94 -0.29 -15.61 19.45
N TRP A 95 0.37 -14.47 19.28
CA TRP A 95 1.70 -14.36 18.68
C TRP A 95 2.83 -14.37 19.72
N LYS A 96 2.50 -14.22 21.00
CA LYS A 96 3.38 -14.63 22.10
C LYS A 96 3.34 -16.15 22.26
#